data_AF-A0A3B9FQC5-F1
#
_entry.id   AF-A0A3B9FQC5-F1
#
_cell.length_a   1.000
_cell.length_b   1.000
_cell.length_c   1.000
_cell.angle_alpha   90.00
_cell.angle_beta   90.00
_cell.angle_gamma   90.00
#
_symmetry.space_group_name_H-M   'P 1'
#
loop_
_entity.id
_entity.type
_entity.pdbx_description
1 polymer ?
#
loop_
_entity_poly.entity_id
_entity_poly.type
_entity_poly.pdbx_seq_one_letter_code
_entity_poly.pdbx_strand_id
1 'polypeptide(L)'
;MNLQEFKQELGDLEEVVFVLPNGSHVPPHFHVTEVGKSSKHYVDCGGTERREEMVTFQLWSADDFDHRIRPAKILEVIGVAEEALGLSDLEVEVEFQSDTIGRYGLSMDNGRFLLEP
;
A
#
# COMPACT_ATOMS: atom_id res chain seq x y z
N MET A 1 -4.24 7.66 -3.72
CA MET A 1 -5.34 6.94 -4.41
C MET A 1 -6.07 6.11 -3.38
N ASN A 2 -7.36 5.94 -3.57
CA ASN A 2 -8.18 5.17 -2.64
C ASN A 2 -8.18 3.66 -2.93
N LEU A 3 -8.77 2.88 -2.04
CA LEU A 3 -8.80 1.42 -2.11
C LEU A 3 -9.57 0.93 -3.35
N GLN A 4 -10.65 1.60 -3.75
CA GLN A 4 -11.40 1.23 -4.94
C GLN A 4 -10.58 1.42 -6.23
N GLU A 5 -9.93 2.58 -6.37
CA GLU A 5 -9.00 2.87 -7.48
C GLU A 5 -7.87 1.85 -7.52
N PHE A 6 -7.25 1.57 -6.37
CA PHE A 6 -6.16 0.59 -6.30
C PHE A 6 -6.60 -0.80 -6.78
N LYS A 7 -7.79 -1.26 -6.39
CA LYS A 7 -8.36 -2.54 -6.87
C LYS A 7 -8.62 -2.54 -8.37
N GLN A 8 -9.10 -1.43 -8.93
CA GLN A 8 -9.36 -1.32 -10.37
C GLN A 8 -8.05 -1.42 -11.15
N GLU A 9 -7.06 -0.63 -10.78
CA GLU A 9 -5.73 -0.64 -11.40
C GLU A 9 -5.09 -2.04 -11.32
N LEU A 10 -5.16 -2.72 -10.18
CA LEU A 10 -4.67 -4.10 -10.03
C LEU A 10 -5.35 -5.10 -10.99
N GLY A 11 -6.61 -4.86 -11.36
CA GLY A 11 -7.37 -5.75 -12.25
C GLY A 11 -6.85 -5.77 -13.69
N ASP A 12 -6.20 -4.69 -14.13
CA ASP A 12 -5.73 -4.52 -15.50
C ASP A 12 -4.23 -4.84 -15.69
N LEU A 13 -3.51 -5.13 -14.59
CA LEU A 13 -2.08 -5.39 -14.60
C LEU A 13 -1.76 -6.87 -14.81
N GLU A 14 -0.66 -7.14 -15.53
CA GLU A 14 -0.04 -8.47 -15.59
C GLU A 14 1.00 -8.67 -14.47
N GLU A 15 1.69 -7.59 -14.09
CA GLU A 15 2.73 -7.54 -13.07
C GLU A 15 2.57 -6.28 -12.21
N VAL A 16 2.87 -6.38 -10.92
CA VAL A 16 2.82 -5.26 -9.98
C VAL A 16 4.22 -4.72 -9.75
N VAL A 17 4.40 -3.43 -10.06
CA VAL A 17 5.67 -2.73 -9.87
C VAL A 17 5.42 -1.50 -8.99
N PHE A 18 6.19 -1.39 -7.90
CA PHE A 18 6.23 -0.19 -7.07
C PHE A 18 7.53 0.58 -7.30
N VAL A 19 7.43 1.91 -7.38
CA VAL A 19 8.54 2.84 -7.60
C VAL A 19 8.64 3.76 -6.39
N LEU A 20 9.82 3.82 -5.77
CA LEU A 20 10.13 4.67 -4.62
C LEU A 20 10.28 6.15 -5.03
N PRO A 21 10.18 7.11 -4.10
CA PRO A 21 10.32 8.54 -4.41
C PRO A 21 11.65 8.93 -5.08
N ASN A 22 12.71 8.15 -4.87
CA ASN A 22 14.02 8.34 -5.49
C ASN A 22 14.12 7.76 -6.92
N GLY A 23 13.05 7.16 -7.44
CA GLY A 23 12.99 6.52 -8.76
C GLY A 23 13.48 5.07 -8.81
N SER A 24 14.01 4.52 -7.71
CA SER A 24 14.34 3.10 -7.62
C SER A 24 13.08 2.24 -7.45
N HIS A 25 13.17 0.94 -7.74
CA HIS A 25 12.05 0.02 -7.59
C HIS A 25 12.07 -0.70 -6.25
N VAL A 26 10.88 -0.97 -5.70
CA VAL A 26 10.75 -2.04 -4.71
C VAL A 26 11.15 -3.35 -5.40
N PRO A 27 11.99 -4.21 -4.77
CA PRO A 27 12.40 -5.46 -5.39
C PRO A 27 11.19 -6.31 -5.81
N PRO A 28 11.20 -6.91 -7.02
CA PRO A 28 10.02 -7.58 -7.56
C PRO A 28 9.61 -8.85 -6.80
N HIS A 29 10.47 -9.35 -5.90
CA HIS A 29 10.20 -10.43 -4.96
C HIS A 29 9.66 -9.93 -3.61
N PHE A 30 8.93 -8.81 -3.61
CA PHE A 30 8.25 -8.35 -2.42
C PHE A 30 7.04 -9.23 -2.08
N HIS A 31 6.69 -9.24 -0.81
CA HIS A 31 5.50 -9.84 -0.26
C HIS A 31 4.61 -8.73 0.31
N VAL A 32 3.29 -8.90 0.17
CA VAL A 32 2.33 -8.18 1.01
C VAL A 32 2.17 -9.00 2.28
N THR A 33 2.74 -8.52 3.39
CA THR A 33 2.74 -9.27 4.66
C THR A 33 1.52 -8.96 5.51
N GLU A 34 1.03 -7.72 5.44
CA GLU A 34 -0.11 -7.25 6.22
C GLU A 34 -0.95 -6.27 5.40
N VAL A 35 -2.27 -6.32 5.61
CA VAL A 35 -3.21 -5.28 5.19
C VAL A 35 -4.00 -4.85 6.41
N GLY A 36 -4.02 -3.55 6.69
CA GLY A 36 -4.55 -3.00 7.93
C GLY A 36 -5.47 -1.79 7.72
N LYS A 37 -6.06 -1.34 8.83
CA LYS A 37 -6.72 -0.03 8.94
C LYS A 37 -5.97 0.79 9.98
N SER A 38 -5.41 1.92 9.58
CA SER A 38 -4.82 2.87 10.53
C SER A 38 -5.84 3.97 10.85
N SER A 39 -5.90 4.38 12.12
CA SER A 39 -6.72 5.50 12.59
C SER A 39 -5.86 6.35 13.50
N LYS A 40 -5.65 7.61 13.10
CA LYS A 40 -4.75 8.54 13.79
C LYS A 40 -5.55 9.79 14.18
N HIS A 41 -5.44 10.18 15.45
CA HIS A 41 -6.08 11.37 16.00
C HIS A 41 -5.00 12.31 16.51
N TYR A 42 -4.93 13.48 15.89
CA TYR A 42 -3.89 14.48 16.09
C TYR A 42 -4.43 15.69 16.84
N VAL A 43 -3.52 16.38 17.51
CA VAL A 43 -3.72 17.72 18.04
C VAL A 43 -2.49 18.56 17.72
N ASP A 44 -2.68 19.76 17.18
CA ASP A 44 -1.59 20.70 16.91
C ASP A 44 -1.25 21.57 18.15
N CYS A 45 -0.22 22.41 18.06
CA CYS A 45 0.17 23.31 19.15
C CYS A 45 -0.87 24.39 19.46
N GLY A 46 -1.84 24.63 18.57
CA GLY A 46 -2.99 25.52 18.76
C GLY A 46 -4.21 24.82 19.36
N GLY A 47 -4.16 23.50 19.56
CA GLY A 47 -5.27 22.70 20.06
C GLY A 47 -6.27 22.26 19.00
N THR A 48 -5.98 22.46 17.70
CA THR A 48 -6.86 21.97 16.62
C THR A 48 -6.71 20.47 16.48
N GLU A 49 -7.83 19.75 16.53
CA GLU A 49 -7.85 18.31 16.33
C GLU A 49 -8.01 17.93 14.85
N ARG A 50 -7.33 16.86 14.44
CA ARG A 50 -7.51 16.23 13.11
C ARG A 50 -7.61 14.72 13.25
N ARG A 51 -8.46 14.08 12.46
CA ARG A 51 -8.54 12.62 12.36
C ARG A 51 -8.19 12.17 10.95
N GLU A 52 -7.56 11.02 10.87
CA GLU A 52 -7.12 10.38 9.62
C GLU A 52 -7.40 8.89 9.74
N GLU A 53 -8.01 8.33 8.69
CA GLU A 53 -8.15 6.88 8.53
C GLU A 53 -7.61 6.47 7.16
N MET A 54 -6.81 5.42 7.12
CA MET A 54 -6.20 4.90 5.89
C MET A 54 -6.21 3.37 5.89
N VAL A 55 -6.17 2.79 4.70
CA VAL A 55 -5.88 1.35 4.51
C VAL A 55 -4.38 1.20 4.32
N THR A 56 -3.74 0.37 5.13
CA THR A 56 -2.28 0.20 5.09
C THR A 56 -1.89 -1.11 4.44
N PHE A 57 -0.87 -1.11 3.59
CA PHE A 57 -0.26 -2.32 3.02
C PHE A 57 1.20 -2.39 3.41
N GLN A 58 1.62 -3.45 4.09
CA GLN A 58 3.02 -3.68 4.41
C GLN A 58 3.69 -4.52 3.34
N LEU A 59 4.72 -3.96 2.72
CA LEU A 59 5.58 -4.61 1.74
C LEU A 59 6.91 -5.01 2.39
N TRP A 60 7.31 -6.26 2.18
CA TRP A 60 8.57 -6.82 2.65
C TRP A 60 9.29 -7.58 1.54
N SER A 61 10.58 -7.32 1.33
CA SER A 61 11.40 -8.10 0.41
C SER A 61 12.26 -9.10 1.20
N ALA A 62 11.92 -10.39 1.10
CA ALA A 62 12.69 -11.47 1.72
C ALA A 62 13.78 -12.01 0.77
N ASP A 63 14.63 -12.92 1.23
CA ASP A 63 15.66 -13.58 0.41
C ASP A 63 15.08 -14.63 -0.59
N ASP A 64 13.77 -14.61 -0.86
CA ASP A 64 13.09 -15.49 -1.83
C ASP A 64 12.99 -14.81 -3.20
N PHE A 65 14.11 -14.78 -3.92
CA PHE A 65 14.23 -14.05 -5.20
C PHE A 65 13.33 -14.56 -6.33
N ASP A 66 12.80 -15.77 -6.22
CA ASP A 66 11.89 -16.38 -7.19
C ASP A 66 10.42 -15.98 -6.95
N HIS A 67 10.10 -15.41 -5.80
CA HIS A 67 8.74 -14.98 -5.48
C HIS A 67 8.27 -13.88 -6.43
N ARG A 68 7.07 -14.00 -6.99
CA ARG A 68 6.38 -12.94 -7.73
C ARG A 68 4.90 -12.96 -7.38
N ILE A 69 4.48 -12.05 -6.53
CA ILE A 69 3.06 -11.94 -6.18
C ILE A 69 2.28 -11.45 -7.41
N ARG A 70 1.22 -12.18 -7.75
CA ARG A 70 0.34 -11.79 -8.87
C ARG A 70 -0.70 -10.77 -8.41
N PRO A 71 -1.16 -9.84 -9.28
CA PRO A 71 -2.21 -8.87 -8.93
C PRO A 71 -3.46 -9.53 -8.34
N ALA A 72 -3.89 -10.66 -8.92
CA ALA A 72 -5.01 -11.45 -8.40
C ALA A 72 -4.84 -11.87 -6.94
N LYS A 73 -3.61 -12.17 -6.50
CA LYS A 73 -3.34 -12.55 -5.12
C LYS A 73 -3.48 -11.37 -4.17
N ILE A 74 -3.08 -10.16 -4.60
CA ILE A 74 -3.26 -8.93 -3.82
C ILE A 74 -4.75 -8.63 -3.68
N LEU A 75 -5.54 -8.76 -4.75
CA LEU A 75 -7.00 -8.60 -4.71
C LEU A 75 -7.66 -9.57 -3.72
N GLU A 76 -7.23 -10.83 -3.66
CA GLU A 76 -7.71 -11.80 -2.66
C GLU A 76 -7.42 -11.33 -1.23
N VAL A 77 -6.19 -10.87 -0.96
CA VAL A 77 -5.79 -10.38 0.37
C VAL A 77 -6.59 -9.14 0.76
N ILE A 78 -6.86 -8.22 -0.18
CA ILE A 78 -7.73 -7.07 0.04
C ILE A 78 -9.13 -7.53 0.44
N GLY A 79 -9.73 -8.49 -0.28
CA GLY A 79 -11.05 -9.00 0.05
C GLY A 79 -11.15 -9.59 1.47
N VAL A 80 -10.12 -10.34 1.89
CA VAL A 80 -10.03 -10.86 3.26
C VAL A 80 -9.95 -9.72 4.28
N ALA A 81 -9.15 -8.68 4.01
CA ALA A 81 -9.01 -7.53 4.89
C ALA A 81 -10.29 -6.67 4.95
N GLU A 82 -10.99 -6.49 3.83
CA GLU A 82 -12.27 -5.79 3.76
C GLU A 82 -13.32 -6.46 4.67
N GLU A 83 -13.45 -7.79 4.61
CA GLU A 83 -14.37 -8.55 5.45
C GLU A 83 -13.95 -8.52 6.94
N ALA A 84 -12.67 -8.74 7.22
CA ALA A 84 -12.18 -8.86 8.59
C ALA A 84 -12.15 -7.52 9.35
N LEU A 85 -11.84 -6.42 8.66
CA LEU A 85 -11.61 -5.10 9.27
C LEU A 85 -12.73 -4.09 8.96
N GLY A 86 -13.70 -4.44 8.13
CA GLY A 86 -14.75 -3.53 7.70
C GLY A 86 -14.19 -2.31 6.97
N LEU A 87 -13.22 -2.55 6.07
CA LEU A 87 -12.57 -1.47 5.33
C LEU A 87 -13.59 -0.76 4.43
N SER A 88 -13.58 0.56 4.46
CA SER A 88 -14.29 1.42 3.51
C SER A 88 -13.33 1.89 2.42
N ASP A 89 -13.86 2.62 1.44
CA ASP A 89 -13.05 3.26 0.41
C ASP A 89 -12.24 4.43 1.00
N LEU A 90 -11.09 4.10 1.56
CA LEU A 90 -10.13 5.02 2.20
C LEU A 90 -8.88 5.15 1.35
N GLU A 91 -8.10 6.20 1.59
CA GLU A 91 -6.76 6.35 1.00
C GLU A 91 -5.86 5.18 1.38
N VAL A 92 -5.03 4.76 0.42
CA VAL A 92 -4.03 3.71 0.58
C VAL A 92 -2.70 4.30 1.05
N GLU A 93 -2.18 3.78 2.15
CA GLU A 93 -0.82 4.02 2.65
C GLU A 93 -0.01 2.72 2.47
N VAL A 94 1.17 2.82 1.85
CA VAL A 94 2.09 1.70 1.68
C VAL A 94 3.24 1.84 2.66
N GLU A 95 3.46 0.81 3.46
CA GLU A 95 4.61 0.66 4.32
C GLU A 95 5.67 -0.19 3.62
N PHE A 96 6.87 0.34 3.43
CA PHE A 96 7.99 -0.42 2.88
C PHE A 96 9.22 -0.30 3.78
N GLN A 97 9.77 -1.45 4.16
CA GLN A 97 10.91 -1.52 5.06
C GLN A 97 12.23 -1.56 4.29
N SER A 98 13.06 -0.55 4.52
CA SER A 98 14.48 -0.52 4.13
C SER A 98 15.34 -0.44 5.40
N ASP A 99 16.14 0.62 5.57
CA ASP A 99 16.83 0.92 6.83
C ASP A 99 15.83 1.30 7.95
N THR A 100 14.73 1.96 7.56
CA THR A 100 13.57 2.25 8.39
C THR A 100 12.29 1.87 7.67
N ILE A 101 11.15 1.87 8.38
CA ILE A 101 9.83 1.72 7.76
C ILE A 101 9.42 3.08 7.18
N GLY A 102 9.43 3.16 5.86
CA GLY A 102 8.85 4.29 5.14
C GLY A 102 7.35 4.10 4.97
N ARG A 103 6.58 5.19 5.12
CA ARG A 103 5.14 5.25 4.85
C ARG A 103 4.92 6.18 3.67
N TYR A 104 4.16 5.71 2.70
CA TYR A 104 4.00 6.38 1.43
C TYR A 104 2.54 6.45 1.03
N GLY A 105 2.13 7.57 0.42
CA GLY A 105 0.93 7.60 -0.39
C GLY A 105 1.11 6.73 -1.64
N LEU A 106 0.01 6.50 -2.36
CA LEU A 106 0.01 5.69 -3.56
C LEU A 106 -0.64 6.43 -4.73
N SER A 107 0.03 6.44 -5.87
CA SER A 107 -0.53 6.86 -7.16
C SER A 107 -0.13 5.89 -8.27
N MET A 108 -0.69 6.07 -9.46
CA MET A 108 -0.43 5.22 -10.63
C MET A 108 0.07 6.09 -11.79
N ASP A 109 1.15 5.63 -12.43
CA ASP A 109 1.61 6.20 -13.69
C ASP A 109 2.14 5.10 -14.61
N ASN A 110 1.68 5.09 -15.87
CA ASN A 110 2.13 4.16 -16.91
C ASN A 110 2.18 2.68 -16.47
N GLY A 111 1.16 2.22 -15.72
CA GLY A 111 1.06 0.84 -15.23
C GLY A 111 2.01 0.51 -14.07
N ARG A 112 2.55 1.52 -13.38
CA ARG A 112 3.39 1.37 -12.18
C ARG A 112 2.83 2.18 -11.03
N PHE A 113 2.84 1.57 -9.86
CA PHE A 113 2.48 2.25 -8.63
C PHE A 113 3.64 3.12 -8.15
N LEU A 114 3.40 4.40 -7.95
CA LEU A 114 4.38 5.34 -7.42
C LEU A 114 4.12 5.53 -5.92
N LEU A 115 5.18 5.36 -5.13
CA LEU A 115 5.18 5.62 -3.70
C LEU A 115 5.47 7.10 -3.47
N GLU A 116 4.50 7.80 -2.90
CA GLU A 116 4.56 9.25 -2.67
C GLU A 116 4.98 9.57 -1.23
N PRO A 117 5.85 10.58 -1.02
CA PRO A 117 6.36 10.95 0.31
C PRO A 117 5.33 11.67 1.19
#